data_AF-A0AAU5SN01-F1
#
_entry.id   AF-A0AAU5SN01-F1
#
_cell.length_a   1.000
_cell.length_b   1.000
_cell.length_c   1.000
_cell.angle_alpha   90.00
_cell.angle_beta   90.00
_cell.angle_gamma   90.00
#
_symmetry.space_group_name_H-M   'P 1'
#
loop_
_entity.id
_entity.type
_entity.pdbx_description
1 polymer ?
#
loop_
_entity_poly.entity_id
_entity_poly.type
_entity_poly.pdbx_seq_one_letter_code
_entity_poly.pdbx_strand_id
1 'polypeptide(L)'
;MTVCAIEMTTAAAFTIAADGAYAARLAGEGQARYPERWTLAGPEPYAVPLPLGQPEEADSEVLPLTDGRVLIHRRVADRHAFALLYPTGGAGAGPRTGELPLGAVVPASQEVRVFLLPPSPDGHGAYALAVAAEETVLWQVAGAPGGPRRAAILAGRCSGGVWLDRAGRLLSLDRELEGRTKAVVVDLARGGEVTPLLQIAEHSDDRLLLAEPDSGLLLIRSDAPGEPRLAWGVLGSERPVRFPECLRSADAVPFAVQPGQALMPESCGVALRVPEGIALWRPADRQVFRISAPMGWLGAGLWTPQGVLRLPCATPEVPCAVVTLAQPVPPPPPVRITPPVAPRPVPLQQAPLN
;
A
#
# COMPACT_ATOMS: atom_id res chain seq x y z
N MET A 1 -9.76 -18.53 -23.20
CA MET A 1 -10.24 -18.37 -21.81
C MET A 1 -9.03 -18.48 -20.91
N THR A 2 -8.37 -17.35 -20.69
CA THR A 2 -7.19 -17.26 -19.85
C THR A 2 -7.71 -16.92 -18.46
N VAL A 3 -7.45 -17.78 -17.48
CA VAL A 3 -7.70 -17.49 -16.07
C VAL A 3 -6.95 -16.21 -15.75
N CYS A 4 -7.68 -15.10 -15.60
CA CYS A 4 -7.12 -13.86 -15.09
C CYS A 4 -6.62 -14.18 -13.69
N ALA A 5 -5.30 -14.22 -13.53
CA ALA A 5 -4.67 -14.25 -12.22
C ALA A 5 -5.20 -13.03 -11.46
N ILE A 6 -6.01 -13.30 -10.45
CA ILE A 6 -6.40 -12.27 -9.49
C ILE A 6 -5.09 -11.84 -8.85
N GLU A 7 -4.71 -10.57 -9.05
CA GLU A 7 -3.72 -9.92 -8.20
C GLU A 7 -4.34 -9.86 -6.80
N MET A 8 -4.27 -10.97 -6.09
CA MET A 8 -4.45 -10.98 -4.66
C MET A 8 -3.28 -10.18 -4.12
N THR A 9 -3.57 -9.03 -3.53
CA THR A 9 -2.62 -8.34 -2.68
C THR A 9 -2.42 -9.21 -1.45
N THR A 10 -1.63 -10.28 -1.58
CA THR A 10 -1.05 -10.98 -0.45
C THR A 10 -0.33 -9.93 0.39
N ALA A 11 -0.50 -9.96 1.72
CA ALA A 11 0.24 -9.07 2.59
C ALA A 11 1.72 -9.03 2.16
N ALA A 12 2.27 -7.83 1.98
CA ALA A 12 3.64 -7.68 1.55
C ALA A 12 4.55 -8.45 2.52
N ALA A 13 5.62 -9.05 2.00
CA ALA A 13 6.59 -9.80 2.81
C ALA A 13 7.10 -9.01 4.03
N PHE A 14 7.01 -7.67 3.98
CA PHE A 14 7.21 -6.77 5.10
C PHE A 14 6.08 -5.73 5.15
N THR A 15 5.37 -5.65 6.27
CA THR A 15 4.25 -4.71 6.47
C THR A 15 4.57 -3.73 7.59
N ILE A 16 4.23 -2.46 7.40
CA ILE A 16 4.47 -1.36 8.36
C ILE A 16 3.14 -0.94 8.99
N ALA A 17 3.09 -0.79 10.31
CA ALA A 17 1.91 -0.34 11.05
C ALA A 17 1.49 1.07 10.60
N ALA A 18 0.22 1.42 10.83
CA ALA A 18 -0.37 2.65 10.31
C ALA A 18 0.34 3.94 10.79
N ASP A 19 0.92 3.93 11.99
CA ASP A 19 1.69 5.05 12.55
C ASP A 19 3.18 5.04 12.16
N GLY A 20 3.63 4.00 11.45
CA GLY A 20 5.02 3.81 11.08
C GLY A 20 5.96 3.41 12.23
N ALA A 21 5.44 3.16 13.43
CA ALA A 21 6.26 2.87 14.61
C ALA A 21 6.76 1.43 14.65
N TYR A 22 5.94 0.50 14.14
CA TYR A 22 6.24 -0.92 14.11
C TYR A 22 6.12 -1.49 12.69
N ALA A 23 6.77 -2.61 12.46
CA ALA A 23 6.59 -3.42 11.27
C ALA A 23 6.70 -4.91 11.59
N ALA A 24 6.24 -5.76 10.68
CA ALA A 24 6.36 -7.20 10.82
C ALA A 24 6.63 -7.88 9.48
N ARG A 25 7.32 -9.02 9.54
CA ARG A 25 7.50 -9.95 8.43
C ARG A 25 7.52 -11.39 8.90
N LEU A 26 7.33 -12.31 7.96
CA LEU A 26 7.68 -13.71 8.13
C LEU A 26 9.14 -13.89 7.68
N ALA A 27 10.05 -13.98 8.64
CA ALA A 27 11.49 -14.14 8.41
C ALA A 27 11.91 -15.61 8.35
N GLY A 28 13.17 -15.87 8.02
CA GLY A 28 13.74 -17.20 7.86
C GLY A 28 13.65 -17.74 6.43
N GLU A 29 14.31 -18.88 6.20
CA GLU A 29 14.40 -19.54 4.89
C GLU A 29 13.82 -20.96 4.95
N GLY A 30 13.34 -21.45 3.80
CA GLY A 30 12.88 -22.83 3.67
C GLY A 30 11.74 -23.18 4.64
N GLN A 31 11.96 -24.15 5.52
CA GLN A 31 10.97 -24.63 6.49
C GLN A 31 11.14 -24.01 7.89
N ALA A 32 12.10 -23.11 8.08
CA ALA A 32 12.43 -22.53 9.38
C ALA A 32 11.93 -21.08 9.50
N ARG A 33 10.67 -20.83 9.13
CA ARG A 33 10.10 -19.48 9.17
C ARG A 33 9.60 -19.11 10.55
N TYR A 34 9.71 -17.83 10.89
CA TYR A 34 9.22 -17.27 12.16
C TYR A 34 8.75 -15.82 11.97
N PRO A 35 7.75 -15.35 12.75
CA PRO A 35 7.36 -13.95 12.75
C PRO A 35 8.47 -13.11 13.35
N GLU A 36 8.75 -11.96 12.74
CA GLU A 36 9.74 -11.01 13.22
C GLU A 36 9.09 -9.64 13.34
N ARG A 37 9.23 -9.01 14.51
CA ARG A 37 8.72 -7.67 14.79
C ARG A 37 9.84 -6.66 14.72
N TRP A 38 9.60 -5.58 14.00
CA TRP A 38 10.52 -4.45 13.87
C TRP A 38 9.98 -3.26 14.66
N THR A 39 10.85 -2.59 15.39
CA THR A 39 10.59 -1.26 15.95
C THR A 39 11.31 -0.25 15.09
N LEU A 40 10.54 0.65 14.47
CA LEU A 40 11.02 1.68 13.55
C LEU A 40 10.96 3.08 14.19
N ALA A 41 10.18 3.24 15.26
CA ALA A 41 10.18 4.44 16.10
C ALA A 41 11.33 4.37 17.11
N GLY A 42 12.29 5.29 17.00
CA GLY A 42 13.46 5.35 17.87
C GLY A 42 14.70 5.84 17.13
N PRO A 43 15.79 6.11 17.87
CA PRO A 43 17.05 6.54 17.26
C PRO A 43 17.68 5.44 16.39
N GLU A 44 17.53 4.17 16.79
CA GLU A 44 18.05 3.01 16.07
C GLU A 44 16.94 1.97 15.88
N PRO A 45 16.70 1.49 14.64
CA PRO A 45 15.74 0.44 14.40
C PRO A 45 16.28 -0.89 14.95
N TYR A 46 15.37 -1.72 15.46
CA TYR A 46 15.74 -3.07 15.87
C TYR A 46 14.63 -4.06 15.56
N ALA A 47 15.04 -5.31 15.30
CA ALA A 47 14.15 -6.43 15.04
C ALA A 47 14.22 -7.43 16.20
N VAL A 48 13.08 -8.01 16.55
CA VAL A 48 12.95 -9.06 17.56
C VAL A 48 12.28 -10.26 16.90
N PRO A 49 12.93 -11.44 16.88
CA PRO A 49 12.28 -12.67 16.44
C PRO A 49 11.19 -13.04 17.46
N LEU A 50 10.07 -13.54 16.97
CA LEU A 50 8.96 -14.04 17.78
C LEU A 50 8.80 -15.56 17.54
N PRO A 51 9.80 -16.38 17.91
CA PRO A 51 9.72 -17.82 17.69
C PRO A 51 8.62 -18.44 18.55
N LEU A 52 7.94 -19.44 18.00
CA LEU A 52 6.95 -20.25 18.70
C LEU A 52 7.48 -21.69 18.83
N GLY A 53 6.64 -22.60 19.34
CA GLY A 53 7.02 -24.00 19.57
C GLY A 53 7.38 -24.78 18.29
N GLN A 54 7.07 -24.23 17.12
CA GLN A 54 7.37 -24.78 15.81
C GLN A 54 7.57 -23.66 14.77
N PRO A 55 8.23 -23.94 13.63
CA PRO A 55 8.26 -23.01 12.51
C PRO A 55 6.86 -22.73 11.93
N GLU A 56 6.74 -21.58 11.26
CA GLU A 56 5.53 -21.16 10.58
C GLU A 56 5.51 -21.58 9.10
N GLU A 57 4.29 -21.73 8.58
CA GLU A 57 4.07 -22.07 7.17
C GLU A 57 4.29 -20.88 6.24
N ALA A 58 4.67 -21.15 4.98
CA ALA A 58 4.92 -20.12 3.97
C ALA A 58 3.71 -19.22 3.67
N ASP A 59 2.49 -19.76 3.83
CA ASP A 59 1.22 -19.08 3.60
C ASP A 59 0.69 -18.36 4.86
N SER A 60 1.46 -18.33 5.95
CA SER A 60 1.12 -17.52 7.13
C SER A 60 1.31 -16.04 6.84
N GLU A 61 0.36 -15.22 7.26
CA GLU A 61 0.44 -13.76 7.13
C GLU A 61 0.66 -13.12 8.49
N VAL A 62 1.38 -12.01 8.52
CA VAL A 62 1.62 -11.22 9.73
C VAL A 62 1.24 -9.76 9.52
N LEU A 63 0.69 -9.15 10.57
CA LEU A 63 0.26 -7.75 10.54
C LEU A 63 0.65 -7.06 11.86
N PRO A 64 1.46 -5.98 11.82
CA PRO A 64 1.83 -5.25 13.02
C PRO A 64 0.68 -4.36 13.51
N LEU A 65 0.55 -4.25 14.84
CA LEU A 65 -0.31 -3.26 15.51
C LEU A 65 0.54 -2.12 16.10
N THR A 66 -0.09 -0.98 16.37
CA THR A 66 0.62 0.22 16.89
C THR A 66 1.04 0.08 18.34
N ASP A 67 0.52 -0.91 19.07
CA ASP A 67 0.97 -1.25 20.42
C ASP A 67 2.19 -2.20 20.44
N GLY A 68 2.72 -2.54 19.26
CA GLY A 68 3.89 -3.40 19.11
C GLY A 68 3.60 -4.90 19.19
N ARG A 69 2.33 -5.32 19.23
CA ARG A 69 1.95 -6.73 18.99
C ARG A 69 1.92 -7.02 17.50
N VAL A 70 2.04 -8.30 17.15
CA VAL A 70 1.93 -8.79 15.76
C VAL A 70 0.78 -9.78 15.67
N LEU A 71 -0.23 -9.46 14.86
CA LEU A 71 -1.24 -10.44 14.47
C LEU A 71 -0.60 -11.46 13.54
N ILE A 72 -0.84 -12.74 13.78
CA ILE A 72 -0.55 -13.82 12.84
C ILE A 72 -1.85 -14.49 12.38
N HIS A 73 -1.94 -14.73 11.09
CA HIS A 73 -2.97 -15.52 10.42
C HIS A 73 -2.36 -16.84 9.95
N ARG A 74 -2.98 -17.96 10.33
CA ARG A 74 -2.57 -19.31 9.94
C ARG A 74 -3.71 -20.10 9.34
N ARG A 75 -3.42 -20.91 8.34
CA ARG A 75 -4.33 -21.96 7.88
C ARG A 75 -4.07 -23.24 8.68
N VAL A 76 -5.07 -23.69 9.43
CA VAL A 76 -4.98 -24.90 10.26
C VAL A 76 -6.08 -25.85 9.83
N ALA A 77 -5.71 -26.90 9.08
CA ALA A 77 -6.68 -27.78 8.41
C ALA A 77 -7.68 -26.98 7.53
N ASP A 78 -8.94 -26.93 7.93
CA ASP A 78 -10.07 -26.29 7.22
C ASP A 78 -10.44 -24.90 7.76
N ARG A 79 -9.71 -24.39 8.77
CA ARG A 79 -9.97 -23.09 9.40
C ARG A 79 -8.79 -22.13 9.25
N HIS A 80 -9.10 -20.85 9.37
CA HIS A 80 -8.13 -19.76 9.38
C HIS A 80 -8.07 -19.16 10.79
N ALA A 81 -6.99 -19.45 11.51
CA ALA A 81 -6.78 -19.09 12.90
C ALA A 81 -5.99 -17.79 13.04
N PHE A 82 -6.33 -17.00 14.05
CA PHE A 82 -5.72 -15.71 14.35
C PHE A 82 -5.22 -15.66 15.79
N ALA A 83 -4.03 -15.09 16.00
CA ALA A 83 -3.46 -14.88 17.31
C ALA A 83 -2.62 -13.59 17.36
N LEU A 84 -2.52 -12.98 18.54
CA LEU A 84 -1.58 -11.88 18.78
C LEU A 84 -0.31 -12.41 19.41
N LEU A 85 0.81 -12.10 18.77
CA LEU A 85 2.15 -12.40 19.22
C LEU A 85 2.75 -11.17 19.88
N TYR A 86 3.45 -11.38 20.99
CA TYR A 86 4.15 -10.32 21.70
C TYR A 86 5.42 -10.86 22.36
N PRO A 87 6.49 -10.05 22.41
CA PRO A 87 7.72 -10.47 23.08
C PRO A 87 7.44 -10.70 24.56
N THR A 88 7.88 -11.84 25.07
CA THR A 88 7.90 -12.18 26.48
C THR A 88 9.31 -12.55 26.90
N GLY A 89 9.65 -12.35 28.16
CA GLY A 89 11.01 -12.56 28.67
C GLY A 89 11.73 -11.26 28.98
N GLY A 90 12.45 -11.27 30.09
CA GLY A 90 13.34 -10.19 30.52
C GLY A 90 14.81 -10.59 30.34
N ALA A 91 15.70 -9.71 30.75
CA ALA A 91 17.14 -9.94 30.73
C ALA A 91 17.48 -11.28 31.42
N GLY A 92 17.97 -12.26 30.65
CA GLY A 92 18.48 -13.54 31.16
C GLY A 92 17.76 -14.82 30.70
N ALA A 93 16.56 -14.74 30.10
CA ALA A 93 15.77 -15.93 29.72
C ALA A 93 15.69 -16.22 28.20
N GLY A 94 16.46 -15.50 27.38
CA GLY A 94 16.33 -15.54 25.92
C GLY A 94 15.02 -14.94 25.40
N PRO A 95 14.87 -14.75 24.07
CA PRO A 95 13.62 -14.28 23.50
C PRO A 95 12.55 -15.35 23.68
N ARG A 96 11.43 -14.98 24.30
CA ARG A 96 10.21 -15.80 24.32
C ARG A 96 9.08 -15.04 23.64
N THR A 97 8.07 -15.78 23.21
CA THR A 97 6.90 -15.22 22.54
C THR A 97 5.67 -15.59 23.35
N GLY A 98 4.92 -14.59 23.76
CA GLY A 98 3.56 -14.78 24.24
C GLY A 98 2.62 -14.86 23.05
N GLU A 99 1.68 -15.79 23.09
CA GLU A 99 0.64 -15.94 22.07
C GLU A 99 -0.73 -15.82 22.74
N LEU A 100 -1.56 -14.93 22.21
CA LEU A 100 -2.94 -14.75 22.62
C LEU A 100 -3.86 -15.17 21.46
N PRO A 101 -4.48 -16.36 21.52
CA PRO A 101 -5.43 -16.79 20.51
C PRO A 101 -6.64 -15.85 20.45
N LEU A 102 -7.00 -15.41 19.25
CA LEU A 102 -8.19 -14.58 19.02
C LEU A 102 -9.38 -15.41 18.52
N GLY A 103 -9.13 -16.60 17.97
CA GLY A 103 -10.16 -17.47 17.40
C GLY A 103 -9.85 -17.80 15.95
N ALA A 104 -10.86 -18.28 15.22
CA ALA A 104 -10.71 -18.68 13.83
C ALA A 104 -11.98 -18.39 13.03
N VAL A 105 -11.83 -18.27 11.71
CA VAL A 105 -12.94 -18.32 10.76
C VAL A 105 -12.92 -19.66 10.03
N VAL A 106 -14.10 -20.23 9.80
CA VAL A 106 -14.28 -21.46 9.02
C VAL A 106 -14.95 -21.06 7.72
N PRO A 107 -14.24 -21.05 6.58
CA PRO A 107 -14.85 -20.75 5.30
C PRO A 107 -15.88 -21.81 4.91
N ALA A 108 -16.87 -21.41 4.11
CA ALA A 108 -17.93 -22.31 3.66
C ALA A 108 -17.43 -23.43 2.73
N SER A 109 -16.29 -23.24 2.05
CA SER A 109 -15.63 -24.24 1.21
C SER A 109 -14.12 -24.01 1.17
N GLN A 110 -13.36 -25.02 0.71
CA GLN A 110 -11.90 -24.93 0.54
C GLN A 110 -11.46 -24.02 -0.62
N GLU A 111 -12.40 -23.58 -1.47
CA GLU A 111 -12.11 -22.65 -2.56
C GLU A 111 -12.04 -21.20 -2.06
N VAL A 112 -12.68 -20.91 -0.92
CA VAL A 112 -12.63 -19.59 -0.31
C VAL A 112 -11.20 -19.28 0.12
N ARG A 113 -10.68 -18.14 -0.34
CA ARG A 113 -9.36 -17.65 0.06
C ARG A 113 -9.53 -16.60 1.14
N VAL A 114 -8.80 -16.75 2.24
CA VAL A 114 -8.76 -15.77 3.32
C VAL A 114 -7.41 -15.09 3.33
N PHE A 115 -7.40 -13.76 3.37
CA PHE A 115 -6.18 -12.97 3.49
C PHE A 115 -6.38 -11.71 4.33
N LEU A 116 -5.29 -11.22 4.94
CA LEU A 116 -5.32 -10.02 5.76
C LEU A 116 -5.39 -8.75 4.89
N LEU A 117 -6.17 -7.77 5.33
CA LEU A 117 -6.15 -6.41 4.78
C LEU A 117 -5.01 -5.59 5.39
N PRO A 118 -4.56 -4.49 4.76
CA PRO A 118 -3.53 -3.63 5.31
C PRO A 118 -3.87 -3.09 6.71
N PRO A 119 -2.86 -2.76 7.55
CA PRO A 119 -3.05 -2.26 8.91
C PRO A 119 -4.11 -1.15 8.98
N SER A 120 -5.06 -1.30 9.90
CA SER A 120 -6.10 -0.29 10.07
C SER A 120 -5.50 1.02 10.63
N PRO A 121 -5.92 2.19 10.13
CA PRO A 121 -5.49 3.49 10.64
C PRO A 121 -5.78 3.72 12.12
N ASP A 122 -6.76 3.02 12.68
CA ASP A 122 -7.03 3.06 14.12
C ASP A 122 -5.89 2.47 14.95
N GLY A 123 -4.99 1.68 14.36
CA GLY A 123 -3.80 1.06 14.94
C GLY A 123 -4.03 -0.22 15.74
N HIS A 124 -5.28 -0.61 15.99
CA HIS A 124 -5.64 -1.70 16.90
C HIS A 124 -6.52 -2.76 16.23
N GLY A 125 -7.31 -2.36 15.23
CA GLY A 125 -8.15 -3.21 14.43
C GLY A 125 -7.37 -3.92 13.34
N ALA A 126 -7.75 -5.16 13.06
CA ALA A 126 -7.28 -5.88 11.89
C ALA A 126 -8.46 -6.56 11.20
N TYR A 127 -8.40 -6.60 9.88
CA TYR A 127 -9.48 -7.10 9.05
C TYR A 127 -8.95 -8.13 8.05
N ALA A 128 -9.82 -9.04 7.64
CA ALA A 128 -9.52 -10.06 6.64
C ALA A 128 -10.68 -10.19 5.66
N LEU A 129 -10.38 -10.50 4.40
CA LEU A 129 -11.38 -10.88 3.41
C LEU A 129 -11.42 -12.40 3.29
N ALA A 130 -12.62 -12.98 3.28
CA ALA A 130 -12.87 -14.35 2.84
C ALA A 130 -13.59 -14.28 1.50
N VAL A 131 -12.86 -14.54 0.41
CA VAL A 131 -13.32 -14.31 -0.97
C VAL A 131 -13.77 -15.63 -1.58
N ALA A 132 -15.06 -15.74 -1.89
CA ALA A 132 -15.65 -16.80 -2.68
C ALA A 132 -15.84 -16.36 -4.15
N ALA A 133 -16.51 -17.16 -4.97
CA ALA A 133 -16.78 -16.83 -6.37
C ALA A 133 -17.82 -15.69 -6.52
N GLU A 134 -18.90 -15.73 -5.74
CA GLU A 134 -20.05 -14.83 -5.87
C GLU A 134 -20.17 -13.81 -4.74
N GLU A 135 -19.44 -14.02 -3.64
CA GLU A 135 -19.50 -13.15 -2.47
C GLU A 135 -18.13 -13.04 -1.79
N THR A 136 -17.95 -11.94 -1.07
CA THR A 136 -16.81 -11.73 -0.19
C THR A 136 -17.31 -11.36 1.21
N VAL A 137 -16.82 -12.08 2.21
CA VAL A 137 -17.11 -11.77 3.62
C VAL A 137 -15.95 -10.97 4.21
N LEU A 138 -16.24 -9.77 4.71
CA LEU A 138 -15.27 -8.96 5.45
C LEU A 138 -15.36 -9.30 6.94
N TRP A 139 -14.25 -9.71 7.51
CA TRP A 139 -14.12 -10.04 8.93
C TRP A 139 -13.28 -8.99 9.64
N GLN A 140 -13.69 -8.59 10.85
CA GLN A 140 -12.82 -7.96 11.83
C GLN A 140 -12.21 -9.09 12.68
N VAL A 141 -10.91 -9.29 12.58
CA VAL A 141 -10.19 -10.41 13.19
C VAL A 141 -9.40 -10.01 14.44
N ALA A 142 -9.16 -8.72 14.65
CA ALA A 142 -8.62 -8.14 15.89
C ALA A 142 -9.29 -6.80 16.22
N GLY A 143 -9.22 -6.39 17.50
CA GLY A 143 -9.79 -5.14 18.01
C GLY A 143 -11.25 -5.23 18.49
N ALA A 144 -11.92 -6.36 18.31
CA ALA A 144 -13.26 -6.64 18.85
C ALA A 144 -13.20 -7.69 19.98
N PRO A 145 -14.05 -7.57 21.01
CA PRO A 145 -14.20 -8.63 22.02
C PRO A 145 -14.86 -9.86 21.39
N GLY A 146 -14.46 -11.05 21.85
CA GLY A 146 -15.12 -12.31 21.46
C GLY A 146 -14.62 -12.96 20.16
N GLY A 147 -13.51 -12.49 19.59
CA GLY A 147 -12.85 -13.11 18.43
C GLY A 147 -13.34 -12.58 17.08
N PRO A 148 -13.04 -13.30 15.96
CA PRO A 148 -13.42 -12.86 14.62
C PRO A 148 -14.92 -12.60 14.46
N ARG A 149 -15.25 -11.40 14.00
CA ARG A 149 -16.64 -10.95 13.79
C ARG A 149 -16.85 -10.55 12.34
N ARG A 150 -17.93 -11.01 11.72
CA ARG A 150 -18.33 -10.59 10.39
C ARG A 150 -18.74 -9.12 10.40
N ALA A 151 -18.02 -8.28 9.67
CA ALA A 151 -18.25 -6.85 9.57
C ALA A 151 -19.18 -6.51 8.38
N ALA A 152 -19.06 -7.22 7.26
CA ALA A 152 -19.91 -7.03 6.07
C ALA A 152 -19.95 -8.30 5.20
N ILE A 153 -20.97 -8.39 4.35
CA ILE A 153 -21.02 -9.34 3.21
C ILE A 153 -21.18 -8.50 1.95
N LEU A 154 -20.33 -8.76 0.98
CA LEU A 154 -20.23 -8.00 -0.25
C LEU A 154 -20.55 -8.93 -1.42
N ALA A 155 -21.37 -8.48 -2.36
CA ALA A 155 -21.57 -9.18 -3.61
C ALA A 155 -20.28 -9.15 -4.45
N GLY A 156 -20.00 -10.23 -5.16
CA GLY A 156 -18.84 -10.37 -6.03
C GLY A 156 -17.54 -10.64 -5.29
N ARG A 157 -16.45 -10.65 -6.06
CA ARG A 157 -15.12 -10.95 -5.55
C ARG A 157 -14.41 -9.64 -5.21
N CYS A 158 -13.97 -9.48 -3.98
CA CYS A 158 -13.23 -8.29 -3.57
C CYS A 158 -11.73 -8.58 -3.40
N SER A 159 -10.92 -7.62 -3.80
CA SER A 159 -9.47 -7.58 -3.62
C SER A 159 -9.02 -6.18 -3.22
N GLY A 160 -7.70 -5.95 -3.17
CA GLY A 160 -7.13 -4.69 -2.74
C GLY A 160 -7.33 -4.47 -1.24
N GLY A 161 -7.70 -3.24 -0.87
CA GLY A 161 -7.82 -2.82 0.53
C GLY A 161 -7.09 -1.52 0.77
N VAL A 162 -7.80 -0.40 0.67
CA VAL A 162 -7.21 0.93 0.90
C VAL A 162 -8.09 1.72 1.85
N TRP A 163 -7.53 2.13 2.99
CA TRP A 163 -8.24 2.96 3.95
C TRP A 163 -8.33 4.41 3.45
N LEU A 164 -9.53 4.98 3.51
CA LEU A 164 -9.82 6.32 2.99
C LEU A 164 -9.86 7.40 4.08
N ASP A 165 -9.82 7.00 5.36
CA ASP A 165 -9.81 7.93 6.49
C ASP A 165 -8.91 7.42 7.63
N ARG A 166 -8.54 8.35 8.52
CA ARG A 166 -7.68 8.06 9.69
C ARG A 166 -8.40 7.33 10.82
N ALA A 167 -9.73 7.28 10.80
CA ALA A 167 -10.53 6.61 11.83
C ALA A 167 -10.70 5.10 11.55
N GLY A 168 -10.27 4.62 10.38
CA GLY A 168 -10.46 3.22 9.98
C GLY A 168 -11.92 2.89 9.69
N ARG A 169 -12.72 3.86 9.25
CA ARG A 169 -14.16 3.66 8.97
C ARG A 169 -14.43 3.30 7.51
N LEU A 170 -13.86 4.04 6.59
CA LEU A 170 -14.09 3.92 5.15
C LEU A 170 -12.98 3.09 4.54
N LEU A 171 -13.33 1.91 4.05
CA LEU A 171 -12.43 0.99 3.38
C LEU A 171 -12.79 0.90 1.91
N SER A 172 -11.84 1.15 1.02
CA SER A 172 -12.01 0.86 -0.40
C SER A 172 -11.57 -0.56 -0.72
N LEU A 173 -12.40 -1.24 -1.53
CA LEU A 173 -12.12 -2.55 -2.08
C LEU A 173 -12.30 -2.53 -3.59
N ASP A 174 -11.46 -3.27 -4.30
CA ASP A 174 -11.64 -3.51 -5.73
C ASP A 174 -12.62 -4.66 -5.89
N ARG A 175 -13.82 -4.38 -6.39
CA ARG A 175 -14.90 -5.36 -6.51
C ARG A 175 -15.07 -5.79 -7.96
N GLU A 176 -14.91 -7.08 -8.19
CA GLU A 176 -15.20 -7.76 -9.45
C GLU A 176 -16.66 -8.24 -9.47
N LEU A 177 -17.44 -7.72 -10.43
CA LEU A 177 -18.80 -8.15 -10.76
C LEU A 177 -18.92 -8.26 -12.28
N GLU A 178 -19.51 -9.34 -12.76
CA GLU A 178 -19.74 -9.58 -14.21
C GLU A 178 -18.46 -9.42 -15.06
N GLY A 179 -17.31 -9.82 -14.50
CA GLY A 179 -16.00 -9.73 -15.14
C GLY A 179 -15.42 -8.31 -15.21
N ARG A 180 -15.97 -7.34 -14.47
CA ARG A 180 -15.47 -5.96 -14.37
C ARG A 180 -15.10 -5.61 -12.96
N THR A 181 -13.92 -5.02 -12.78
CA THR A 181 -13.43 -4.56 -11.49
C THR A 181 -13.68 -3.08 -11.32
N LYS A 182 -14.39 -2.69 -10.25
CA LYS A 182 -14.57 -1.29 -9.85
C LYS A 182 -14.24 -1.12 -8.38
N ALA A 183 -13.50 -0.07 -8.05
CA ALA A 183 -13.29 0.32 -6.67
C ALA A 183 -14.60 0.82 -6.05
N VAL A 184 -14.94 0.29 -4.89
CA VAL A 184 -16.10 0.68 -4.07
C VAL A 184 -15.62 1.13 -2.69
N VAL A 185 -16.47 1.86 -1.96
CA VAL A 185 -16.28 2.16 -0.54
C VAL A 185 -17.20 1.27 0.27
N VAL A 186 -16.69 0.71 1.36
CA VAL A 186 -17.43 -0.01 2.39
C VAL A 186 -17.38 0.84 3.66
N ASP A 187 -18.55 1.29 4.14
CA ASP A 187 -18.67 2.07 5.37
C ASP A 187 -18.91 1.14 6.57
N LEU A 188 -17.86 0.89 7.36
CA LEU A 188 -17.90 -0.02 8.50
C LEU A 188 -18.77 0.50 9.65
N ALA A 189 -18.94 1.82 9.77
CA ALA A 189 -19.82 2.39 10.80
C ALA A 189 -21.31 2.23 10.44
N ARG A 190 -21.63 1.93 9.17
CA ARG A 190 -22.99 1.72 8.67
C ARG A 190 -23.25 0.27 8.30
N GLY A 191 -22.60 -0.66 9.00
CA GLY A 191 -22.81 -2.10 8.79
C GLY A 191 -22.31 -2.61 7.43
N GLY A 192 -21.33 -1.93 6.83
CA GLY A 192 -20.77 -2.31 5.54
C GLY A 192 -21.57 -1.81 4.34
N GLU A 193 -22.26 -0.68 4.47
CA GLU A 193 -22.92 -0.02 3.32
C GLU A 193 -21.90 0.18 2.19
N VAL A 194 -22.26 -0.22 0.97
CA VAL A 194 -21.37 -0.19 -0.20
C VAL A 194 -21.79 0.90 -1.17
N THR A 195 -20.87 1.81 -1.50
CA THR A 195 -21.07 2.85 -2.52
C THR A 195 -19.98 2.81 -3.58
N PRO A 196 -20.26 3.17 -4.85
CA PRO A 196 -19.22 3.29 -5.86
C PRO A 196 -18.17 4.35 -5.49
N LEU A 197 -16.88 4.05 -5.76
CA LEU A 197 -15.79 5.03 -5.63
C LEU A 197 -15.26 5.45 -7.00
N LEU A 198 -14.86 4.48 -7.82
CA LEU A 198 -14.29 4.73 -9.15
C LEU A 198 -15.16 4.10 -10.24
N GLN A 199 -15.61 4.95 -11.17
CA GLN A 199 -16.35 4.59 -12.38
C GLN A 199 -15.86 5.46 -13.53
N ILE A 200 -14.60 5.27 -13.94
CA ILE A 200 -13.92 6.18 -14.87
C ILE A 200 -14.48 6.04 -16.28
N ALA A 201 -14.65 4.79 -16.74
CA ALA A 201 -15.37 4.45 -17.97
C ALA A 201 -16.25 3.22 -17.76
N GLU A 202 -17.28 3.03 -18.56
CA GLU A 202 -18.25 1.92 -18.40
C GLU A 202 -17.56 0.55 -18.45
N HIS A 203 -16.62 0.37 -19.38
CA HIS A 203 -15.97 -0.91 -19.65
C HIS A 203 -14.54 -1.01 -19.11
N SER A 204 -14.08 -0.04 -18.32
CA SER A 204 -12.75 -0.10 -17.71
C SER A 204 -12.73 -0.98 -16.47
N ASP A 205 -11.57 -1.52 -16.15
CA ASP A 205 -11.24 -1.99 -14.81
C ASP A 205 -10.59 -0.85 -14.03
N ASP A 206 -11.21 -0.43 -12.92
CA ASP A 206 -10.74 0.70 -12.10
C ASP A 206 -10.40 0.21 -10.69
N ARG A 207 -9.12 0.30 -10.32
CA ARG A 207 -8.61 -0.17 -9.03
C ARG A 207 -7.98 0.97 -8.22
N LEU A 208 -8.21 0.99 -6.92
CA LEU A 208 -7.53 1.93 -6.03
C LEU A 208 -6.28 1.26 -5.43
N LEU A 209 -5.12 1.85 -5.68
CA LEU A 209 -3.83 1.30 -5.24
C LEU A 209 -3.37 1.86 -3.90
N LEU A 210 -3.48 3.19 -3.71
CA LEU A 210 -3.17 3.89 -2.47
C LEU A 210 -4.04 5.13 -2.33
N ALA A 211 -4.28 5.55 -1.09
CA ALA A 211 -4.88 6.82 -0.75
C ALA A 211 -4.05 7.51 0.33
N GLU A 212 -4.01 8.83 0.30
CA GLU A 212 -3.49 9.65 1.39
C GLU A 212 -4.62 10.55 1.90
N PRO A 213 -5.26 10.21 3.04
CA PRO A 213 -6.47 10.87 3.50
C PRO A 213 -6.32 12.38 3.81
N ASP A 214 -5.14 12.87 4.18
CA ASP A 214 -4.97 14.27 4.60
C ASP A 214 -4.98 15.24 3.39
N SER A 215 -4.38 14.82 2.28
CA SER A 215 -4.36 15.53 1.00
C SER A 215 -5.54 15.18 0.10
N GLY A 216 -6.16 14.02 0.33
CA GLY A 216 -7.17 13.42 -0.54
C GLY A 216 -6.59 12.78 -1.80
N LEU A 217 -5.27 12.63 -1.93
CA LEU A 217 -4.65 12.02 -3.11
C LEU A 217 -5.06 10.55 -3.24
N LEU A 218 -5.53 10.17 -4.43
CA LEU A 218 -5.79 8.79 -4.83
C LEU A 218 -4.82 8.37 -5.92
N LEU A 219 -4.18 7.20 -5.77
CA LEU A 219 -3.43 6.53 -6.83
C LEU A 219 -4.22 5.35 -7.37
N ILE A 220 -4.40 5.34 -8.68
CA ILE A 220 -5.38 4.51 -9.36
C ILE A 220 -4.66 3.71 -10.45
N ARG A 221 -5.13 2.49 -10.70
CA ARG A 221 -4.83 1.75 -11.91
C ARG A 221 -6.11 1.61 -12.72
N SER A 222 -6.07 2.04 -13.97
CA SER A 222 -7.23 1.94 -14.86
C SER A 222 -6.80 1.77 -16.31
N ASP A 223 -7.57 1.00 -17.06
CA ASP A 223 -7.46 0.84 -18.51
C ASP A 223 -8.43 1.72 -19.30
N ALA A 224 -9.13 2.65 -18.64
CA ALA A 224 -10.02 3.62 -19.30
C ALA A 224 -9.38 4.38 -20.49
N PRO A 225 -8.06 4.69 -20.50
CA PRO A 225 -7.40 5.26 -21.68
C PRO A 225 -7.14 4.29 -22.84
N GLY A 226 -7.57 3.03 -22.74
CA GLY A 226 -7.37 1.97 -23.74
C GLY A 226 -6.27 0.95 -23.42
N GLU A 227 -5.46 1.20 -22.38
CA GLU A 227 -4.43 0.29 -21.88
C GLU A 227 -4.26 0.50 -20.36
N PRO A 228 -3.84 -0.52 -19.57
CA PRO A 228 -3.64 -0.36 -18.13
C PRO A 228 -2.58 0.69 -17.80
N ARG A 229 -2.98 1.75 -17.08
CA ARG A 229 -2.11 2.86 -16.72
C ARG A 229 -2.28 3.27 -15.27
N LEU A 230 -1.19 3.76 -14.68
CA LEU A 230 -1.26 4.50 -13.43
C LEU A 230 -1.88 5.88 -13.67
N ALA A 231 -2.73 6.26 -12.74
CA ALA A 231 -3.46 7.50 -12.73
C ALA A 231 -3.54 8.07 -11.32
N TRP A 232 -3.96 9.32 -11.21
CA TRP A 232 -4.26 9.92 -9.93
C TRP A 232 -5.51 10.78 -9.98
N GLY A 233 -6.15 10.89 -8.82
CA GLY A 233 -7.34 11.71 -8.60
C GLY A 233 -7.34 12.31 -7.20
N VAL A 234 -8.41 13.03 -6.88
CA VAL A 234 -8.61 13.63 -5.55
C VAL A 234 -9.95 13.17 -5.02
N LEU A 235 -9.96 12.59 -3.82
CA LEU A 235 -11.15 12.08 -3.16
C LEU A 235 -12.20 13.20 -3.02
N GLY A 236 -13.43 12.93 -3.46
CA GLY A 236 -14.53 13.90 -3.44
C GLY A 236 -14.44 15.04 -4.45
N SER A 237 -13.45 15.04 -5.35
CA SER A 237 -13.33 16.05 -6.39
C SER A 237 -14.14 15.69 -7.64
N GLU A 238 -14.75 16.69 -8.27
CA GLU A 238 -15.39 16.57 -9.60
C GLU A 238 -14.37 16.61 -10.75
N ARG A 239 -13.09 16.84 -10.46
CA ARG A 239 -12.05 16.87 -11.50
C ARG A 239 -11.83 15.46 -12.05
N PRO A 240 -11.61 15.31 -13.37
CA PRO A 240 -11.36 14.01 -13.97
C PRO A 240 -10.05 13.41 -13.45
N VAL A 241 -10.01 12.07 -13.42
CA VAL A 241 -8.80 11.30 -13.16
C VAL A 241 -7.74 11.63 -14.23
N ARG A 242 -6.50 11.79 -13.80
CA ARG A 242 -5.38 12.21 -14.64
C ARG A 242 -4.46 11.03 -14.91
N PHE A 243 -4.04 10.89 -16.16
CA PHE A 243 -3.12 9.83 -16.61
C PHE A 243 -1.80 10.44 -17.11
N PRO A 244 -0.83 10.73 -16.22
CA PRO A 244 0.45 11.31 -16.62
C PRO A 244 1.22 10.38 -17.57
N GLU A 245 1.82 10.95 -18.61
CA GLU A 245 2.64 10.18 -19.57
C GLU A 245 3.91 9.60 -18.91
N CYS A 246 4.49 10.31 -17.94
CA CYS A 246 5.64 9.83 -17.18
C CYS A 246 5.38 8.59 -16.31
N LEU A 247 4.10 8.25 -16.08
CA LEU A 247 3.67 7.06 -15.35
C LEU A 247 3.08 5.97 -16.26
N ARG A 248 3.36 6.01 -17.57
CA ARG A 248 2.85 5.01 -18.53
C ARG A 248 3.28 3.57 -18.23
N SER A 249 4.40 3.36 -17.53
CA SER A 249 4.87 2.00 -17.19
C SER A 249 3.83 1.21 -16.39
N ALA A 250 3.37 0.08 -16.94
CA ALA A 250 2.37 -0.78 -16.30
C ALA A 250 2.91 -1.50 -15.04
N ASP A 251 4.22 -1.70 -14.96
CA ASP A 251 4.86 -2.46 -13.88
C ASP A 251 5.13 -1.60 -12.62
N ALA A 252 4.79 -0.30 -12.65
CA ALA A 252 4.96 0.58 -11.51
C ALA A 252 3.87 0.32 -10.44
N VAL A 253 4.29 -0.06 -9.23
CA VAL A 253 3.39 -0.34 -8.10
C VAL A 253 3.66 0.65 -6.98
N PRO A 254 2.72 1.56 -6.65
CA PRO A 254 2.85 2.44 -5.50
C PRO A 254 2.95 1.65 -4.20
N PHE A 255 3.85 2.09 -3.31
CA PHE A 255 3.99 1.48 -1.98
C PHE A 255 4.01 2.50 -0.84
N ALA A 256 4.18 3.80 -1.11
CA ALA A 256 4.08 4.84 -0.11
C ALA A 256 3.68 6.20 -0.70
N VAL A 257 2.91 6.98 0.04
CA VAL A 257 2.55 8.38 -0.26
C VAL A 257 2.91 9.28 0.93
N GLN A 258 3.42 10.48 0.66
CA GLN A 258 3.81 11.45 1.67
C GLN A 258 2.59 12.01 2.42
N PRO A 259 2.49 11.77 3.74
CA PRO A 259 1.39 12.31 4.52
C PRO A 259 1.58 13.80 4.84
N GLY A 260 0.54 14.41 5.42
CA GLY A 260 0.62 15.76 5.99
C GLY A 260 0.63 16.90 4.96
N GLN A 261 0.35 16.62 3.69
CA GLN A 261 0.17 17.65 2.66
C GLN A 261 -1.31 18.08 2.61
N ALA A 262 -1.78 18.71 3.69
CA ALA A 262 -3.20 19.02 3.88
C ALA A 262 -3.79 19.77 2.68
N LEU A 263 -4.77 19.15 2.00
CA LEU A 263 -5.44 19.68 0.80
C LEU A 263 -4.50 20.05 -0.36
N MET A 264 -3.28 19.47 -0.40
CA MET A 264 -2.27 19.71 -1.44
C MET A 264 -1.82 18.38 -2.08
N PRO A 265 -2.74 17.63 -2.74
CA PRO A 265 -2.41 16.35 -3.36
C PRO A 265 -1.27 16.48 -4.37
N GLU A 266 -1.16 17.61 -5.08
CA GLU A 266 -0.11 17.86 -6.06
C GLU A 266 1.31 17.88 -5.49
N SER A 267 1.46 18.14 -4.18
CA SER A 267 2.76 18.23 -3.50
C SER A 267 3.22 16.93 -2.87
N CYS A 268 2.34 15.92 -2.77
CA CYS A 268 2.65 14.65 -2.14
C CYS A 268 3.76 13.90 -2.88
N GLY A 269 4.84 13.58 -2.19
CA GLY A 269 5.80 12.58 -2.65
C GLY A 269 5.14 11.21 -2.76
N VAL A 270 5.41 10.49 -3.84
CA VAL A 270 4.93 9.15 -4.11
C VAL A 270 6.12 8.27 -4.41
N ALA A 271 6.19 7.12 -3.75
CA ALA A 271 7.19 6.10 -4.02
C ALA A 271 6.54 4.90 -4.72
N LEU A 272 7.16 4.50 -5.83
CA LEU A 272 6.73 3.43 -6.71
C LEU A 272 7.84 2.38 -6.75
N ARG A 273 7.46 1.10 -6.68
CA ARG A 273 8.33 -0.01 -7.04
C ARG A 273 8.26 -0.19 -8.54
N VAL A 274 9.40 -0.32 -9.18
CA VAL A 274 9.55 -0.57 -10.62
C VAL A 274 10.55 -1.72 -10.82
N PRO A 275 10.56 -2.42 -11.97
CA PRO A 275 11.48 -3.54 -12.19
C PRO A 275 12.96 -3.20 -11.93
N GLU A 276 13.36 -1.98 -12.25
CA GLU A 276 14.72 -1.46 -12.07
C GLU A 276 15.05 -0.95 -10.65
N GLY A 277 14.09 -0.94 -9.73
CA GLY A 277 14.28 -0.45 -8.36
C GLY A 277 13.12 0.40 -7.84
N ILE A 278 13.42 1.65 -7.50
CA ILE A 278 12.44 2.59 -6.91
C ILE A 278 12.31 3.82 -7.81
N ALA A 279 11.07 4.30 -7.94
CA ALA A 279 10.74 5.52 -8.66
C ALA A 279 10.04 6.50 -7.70
N LEU A 280 10.48 7.75 -7.72
CA LEU A 280 9.93 8.84 -6.91
C LEU A 280 9.22 9.85 -7.81
N TRP A 281 8.03 10.29 -7.41
CA TRP A 281 7.17 11.15 -8.21
C TRP A 281 6.32 12.08 -7.34
N ARG A 282 5.83 13.17 -7.90
CA ARG A 282 4.77 14.01 -7.30
C ARG A 282 3.70 14.29 -8.36
N PRO A 283 2.43 14.46 -7.99
CA PRO A 283 1.41 14.74 -9.00
C PRO A 283 1.59 16.06 -9.76
N ALA A 284 2.28 17.05 -9.18
CA ALA A 284 2.72 18.26 -9.89
C ALA A 284 3.82 18.00 -10.94
N ASP A 285 4.61 16.94 -10.78
CA ASP A 285 5.80 16.67 -11.57
C ASP A 285 5.46 15.91 -12.87
N ARG A 286 6.08 16.34 -13.96
CA ARG A 286 5.95 15.70 -15.29
C ARG A 286 6.96 14.58 -15.54
N GLN A 287 7.75 14.22 -14.53
CA GLN A 287 8.82 13.23 -14.64
C GLN A 287 8.91 12.39 -13.37
N VAL A 288 9.50 11.21 -13.51
CA VAL A 288 9.75 10.27 -12.41
C VAL A 288 11.26 10.18 -12.19
N PHE A 289 11.68 10.25 -10.94
CA PHE A 289 13.07 10.07 -10.54
C PHE A 289 13.32 8.60 -10.21
N ARG A 290 14.08 7.90 -11.06
CA ARG A 290 14.44 6.50 -10.84
C ARG A 290 15.74 6.40 -10.07
N ILE A 291 15.78 5.47 -9.13
CA ILE A 291 16.92 5.19 -8.28
C ILE A 291 17.01 3.68 -8.06
N SER A 292 18.24 3.18 -7.91
CA SER A 292 18.46 1.78 -7.54
C SER A 292 17.90 1.52 -6.14
N ALA A 293 17.26 0.36 -5.96
CA ALA A 293 16.85 -0.06 -4.62
C ALA A 293 18.09 -0.25 -3.73
N PRO A 294 18.05 0.19 -2.45
CA PRO A 294 19.11 -0.12 -1.51
C PRO A 294 19.31 -1.64 -1.36
N MET A 295 20.54 -2.05 -1.08
CA MET A 295 20.83 -3.46 -0.79
C MET A 295 20.00 -3.94 0.41
N GLY A 296 19.39 -5.12 0.27
CA GLY A 296 18.55 -5.71 1.31
C GLY A 296 17.18 -5.05 1.50
N TRP A 297 16.76 -4.15 0.61
CA TRP A 297 15.43 -3.51 0.70
C TRP A 297 14.30 -4.54 0.72
N LEU A 298 13.40 -4.40 1.70
CA LEU A 298 12.32 -5.37 1.95
C LEU A 298 11.05 -5.11 1.13
N GLY A 299 11.12 -4.23 0.13
CA GLY A 299 10.01 -3.95 -0.78
C GLY A 299 8.90 -3.07 -0.22
N ALA A 300 9.09 -2.49 0.98
CA ALA A 300 8.16 -1.59 1.64
C ALA A 300 8.86 -0.29 2.07
N GLY A 301 8.10 0.74 2.41
CA GLY A 301 8.65 1.98 2.95
C GLY A 301 7.55 2.91 3.46
N LEU A 302 7.97 3.97 4.14
CA LEU A 302 7.06 4.99 4.66
C LEU A 302 7.62 6.38 4.40
N TRP A 303 6.76 7.29 3.98
CA TRP A 303 7.13 8.70 3.94
C TRP A 303 6.87 9.35 5.28
N THR A 304 7.81 10.18 5.71
CA THR A 304 7.59 11.15 6.78
C THR A 304 6.84 12.37 6.23
N PRO A 305 6.12 13.13 7.07
CA PRO A 305 5.50 14.40 6.65
C PRO A 305 6.51 15.39 6.05
N GLN A 306 7.77 15.33 6.49
CA GLN A 306 8.88 16.19 6.04
C GLN A 306 9.44 15.81 4.65
N GLY A 307 8.90 14.79 3.99
CA GLY A 307 9.38 14.39 2.66
C GLY A 307 10.69 13.60 2.70
N VAL A 308 10.89 12.82 3.76
CA VAL A 308 11.93 11.77 3.85
C VAL A 308 11.25 10.40 3.73
N LEU A 309 11.63 9.64 2.71
CA LEU A 309 11.24 8.26 2.50
C LEU A 309 12.18 7.35 3.30
N ARG A 310 11.61 6.50 4.15
CA ARG A 310 12.34 5.51 4.95
C ARG A 310 12.11 4.12 4.37
N LEU A 311 13.19 3.39 4.10
CA LEU A 311 13.21 2.09 3.45
C LEU A 311 13.84 1.04 4.38
N PRO A 312 13.02 0.19 5.02
CA PRO A 312 13.52 -0.94 5.80
C PRO A 312 14.35 -1.90 4.94
N CYS A 313 15.55 -2.23 5.41
CA CYS A 313 16.50 -3.10 4.74
C CYS A 313 17.05 -4.14 5.72
N ALA A 314 17.28 -5.36 5.24
CA ALA A 314 17.96 -6.41 5.98
C ALA A 314 19.00 -7.10 5.09
N THR A 315 20.24 -7.18 5.56
CA THR A 315 21.32 -8.00 4.97
C THR A 315 21.87 -8.96 6.03
N PRO A 316 22.68 -9.96 5.65
CA PRO A 316 23.35 -10.82 6.62
C PRO A 316 24.23 -10.04 7.64
N GLU A 317 24.83 -8.93 7.20
CA GLU A 317 25.71 -8.08 8.02
C GLU A 317 24.91 -7.08 8.87
N VAL A 318 23.82 -6.54 8.32
CA VAL A 318 22.95 -5.57 8.98
C VAL A 318 21.51 -6.08 8.91
N PRO A 319 21.10 -6.95 9.85
CA PRO A 319 19.80 -7.64 9.77
C PRO A 319 18.60 -6.72 10.00
N CYS A 320 18.83 -5.52 10.53
CA CYS A 320 17.82 -4.48 10.71
C CYS A 320 18.41 -3.09 10.44
N ALA A 321 18.00 -2.48 9.34
CA ALA A 321 18.40 -1.12 8.97
C ALA A 321 17.22 -0.35 8.37
N VAL A 322 17.33 0.98 8.37
CA VAL A 322 16.42 1.86 7.65
C VAL A 322 17.26 2.84 6.84
N VAL A 323 17.20 2.73 5.51
CA VAL A 323 17.83 3.68 4.59
C VAL A 323 16.88 4.84 4.35
N THR A 324 17.38 6.07 4.35
CA THR A 324 16.57 7.27 4.12
C THR A 324 16.88 7.91 2.78
N LEU A 325 15.84 8.36 2.08
CA LEU A 325 15.95 9.11 0.83
C LEU A 325 15.10 10.37 0.92
N ALA A 326 15.60 11.47 0.38
CA ALA A 326 14.81 12.67 0.22
C ALA A 326 14.12 12.67 -1.15
N GLN A 327 12.92 13.26 -1.23
CA GLN A 327 12.30 13.52 -2.52
C GLN A 327 13.19 14.49 -3.33
N PRO A 328 13.61 14.14 -4.56
CA PRO A 328 14.40 15.04 -5.38
C PRO A 328 13.67 16.35 -5.64
N VAL A 329 14.42 17.45 -5.68
CA VAL A 329 13.90 18.74 -6.15
C VAL A 329 13.91 18.69 -7.67
N PRO A 330 12.77 18.93 -8.35
CA PRO A 330 12.76 18.96 -9.80
C PRO A 330 13.67 20.09 -10.31
N PRO A 331 14.45 19.87 -11.39
CA PRO A 331 15.22 20.93 -12.02
C PRO A 331 14.28 22.08 -12.43
N PRO A 332 14.74 23.33 -12.34
CA PRO A 332 13.93 24.46 -12.78
C PRO A 332 13.54 24.28 -14.25
N PRO A 333 12.33 24.72 -14.66
CA PRO A 333 11.94 24.64 -16.05
C PRO A 333 12.98 25.35 -16.93
N PRO A 334 13.31 24.80 -18.11
CA PRO A 334 14.26 25.44 -19.00
C PRO A 334 13.80 26.86 -19.31
N VAL A 335 14.66 27.85 -19.02
CA VAL A 335 14.41 29.24 -19.38
C VAL A 335 14.37 29.29 -20.91
N ARG A 336 13.19 29.53 -21.48
CA ARG A 336 13.06 29.85 -22.90
C ARG A 336 13.69 31.22 -23.11
N ILE A 337 14.95 31.24 -23.53
CA ILE A 337 15.54 32.46 -24.09
C ILE A 337 14.81 32.69 -25.41
N THR A 338 13.90 33.67 -25.43
CA THR A 338 13.36 34.17 -26.69
C THR A 338 14.56 34.63 -27.51
N PRO A 339 14.83 34.04 -28.70
CA PRO A 339 15.93 34.51 -29.52
C PRO A 339 15.72 36.01 -29.78
N PRO A 340 16.78 36.85 -29.73
CA PRO A 340 16.64 38.25 -30.07
C PRO A 340 15.99 38.33 -31.45
N VAL A 341 14.96 39.18 -31.57
CA VAL A 341 14.31 39.44 -32.86
C VAL A 341 15.42 39.87 -33.81
N ALA A 342 15.76 39.02 -34.77
CA ALA A 342 16.71 39.38 -35.81
C ALA A 342 16.18 40.66 -36.47
N PRO A 343 16.99 41.75 -36.56
CA PRO A 343 16.54 42.96 -37.22
C PRO A 343 16.08 42.58 -38.62
N ARG A 344 14.83 42.93 -38.94
CA ARG A 344 14.24 42.66 -40.25
C ARG A 344 15.17 43.27 -41.30
N PRO A 345 15.67 42.50 -42.29
CA PRO A 345 16.49 43.06 -43.35
C PRO A 345 15.73 44.20 -44.01
N VAL A 346 16.27 45.42 -43.96
CA VAL A 346 15.68 46.57 -44.64
C VAL A 346 15.84 46.32 -46.15
N PRO A 347 14.76 46.34 -46.94
CA PRO A 347 14.87 46.24 -48.40
C PRO A 347 15.84 47.30 -48.91
N LEU A 348 16.72 46.94 -49.86
CA LEU A 348 17.79 47.83 -50.38
C LEU A 348 17.29 49.20 -50.88
N GLN A 349 16.01 49.29 -51.23
CA GLN A 349 15.33 50.52 -51.67
C GLN A 349 15.03 51.52 -50.54
N GLN A 350 15.18 51.10 -49.27
CA GLN A 350 14.99 51.91 -48.07
C GLN A 350 16.30 52.12 -47.30
N ALA A 351 17.45 51.73 -47.88
CA ALA A 351 18.75 52.09 -47.34
C ALA A 351 19.00 53.58 -47.63
N PRO A 352 19.32 54.42 -46.62
CA PRO A 352 19.68 55.81 -46.86
C PRO A 352 20.97 55.84 -47.68
N LEU A 353 20.94 56.51 -48.84
CA LEU A 353 22.14 56.84 -49.59
C LEU A 353 22.93 57.88 -48.80
N ASN A 354 24.03 57.45 -48.20
CA ASN A 354 25.19 58.27 -47.87
C ASN A 354 26.43 57.49 -48.29
#